data_AF-A0A843RWW7-F1
#
_entry.id   AF-A0A843RWW7-F1
#
_cell.length_a   1.000
_cell.length_b   1.000
_cell.length_c   1.000
_cell.angle_alpha   90.00
_cell.angle_beta   90.00
_cell.angle_gamma   90.00
#
_symmetry.space_group_name_H-M   'P 1'
#
loop_
_entity.id
_entity.type
_entity.pdbx_description
1 polymer ?
#
loop_
_entity_poly.entity_id
_entity_poly.type
_entity_poly.pdbx_seq_one_letter_code
_entity_poly.pdbx_strand_id
1 'polypeptide(L)'
;MTSNVSRELSRGVLHASDLRERLGVSPATLMRMVRDAGPDVMRIGRGRATQYALRQAWPNLDGSRFPLVRVTENGTAVSAGEVTTLVARQSVWMPAGTVSNGLPIELVDQRPSGFLGRHFAAIHADLRLPPRLADWSDHHILSAMSRRGEDWPGNLIVGDESFARWQALESVPRTRNDYPALAEATIAGHPPGSSAGGERPKFGVLVDGRHMLVKFAARGGAADRVARRWCDLLILEALALLVVCSRGISAARTNIVETPSHWCLESERFDRVGVRGRIAVLSLAAIHDDLADAWARAAVLLRGAGRLADEGARRLRWLDAFGALIGNTDRHQYNILFFTEG
;
A
#
# COMPACT_ATOMS: atom_id res chain seq x y z
N MET A 1 -34.80 1.03 16.21
CA MET A 1 -35.25 2.16 15.36
C MET A 1 -34.05 3.06 15.14
N THR A 2 -33.62 3.27 13.89
CA THR A 2 -32.48 4.15 13.58
C THR A 2 -32.84 5.58 13.97
N SER A 3 -32.02 6.21 14.82
CA SER A 3 -32.27 7.60 15.27
C SER A 3 -32.26 8.56 14.07
N ASN A 4 -32.99 9.69 14.16
CA ASN A 4 -32.96 10.73 13.10
C ASN A 4 -31.53 11.24 12.84
N VAL A 5 -30.67 11.27 13.86
CA VAL A 5 -29.24 11.60 13.75
C VAL A 5 -28.52 10.58 12.88
N SER A 6 -28.66 9.28 13.20
CA SER A 6 -28.02 8.19 12.45
C SER A 6 -28.49 8.17 10.99
N ARG A 7 -29.75 8.52 10.72
CA ARG A 7 -30.28 8.62 9.34
C ARG A 7 -29.66 9.75 8.54
N GLU A 8 -29.38 10.90 9.14
CA GLU A 8 -28.67 11.97 8.43
C GLU A 8 -27.19 11.63 8.23
N LEU A 9 -26.56 11.04 9.24
CA LEU A 9 -25.14 10.68 9.20
C LEU A 9 -24.81 9.45 8.33
N SER A 10 -25.80 8.65 7.95
CA SER A 10 -25.59 7.57 6.97
C SER A 10 -25.28 8.11 5.56
N ARG A 11 -25.55 9.40 5.31
CA ARG A 11 -25.27 10.08 4.03
C ARG A 11 -23.89 10.72 3.97
N GLY A 12 -23.19 10.86 5.11
CA GLY A 12 -21.87 11.46 5.16
C GLY A 12 -21.53 12.10 6.50
N VAL A 13 -20.27 12.48 6.65
CA VAL A 13 -19.81 13.36 7.73
C VAL A 13 -20.51 14.73 7.60
N LEU A 14 -21.01 15.26 8.72
CA LEU A 14 -21.69 16.56 8.75
C LEU A 14 -21.13 17.44 9.87
N HIS A 15 -20.99 18.74 9.60
CA HIS A 15 -20.75 19.72 10.65
C HIS A 15 -21.92 19.76 11.64
N ALA A 16 -21.62 20.04 12.91
CA ALA A 16 -22.64 20.17 13.94
C ALA A 16 -23.68 21.27 13.60
N SER A 17 -23.27 22.34 12.91
CA SER A 17 -24.17 23.39 12.40
C SER A 17 -25.19 22.83 11.42
N ASP A 18 -24.72 22.05 10.45
CA ASP A 18 -25.53 21.57 9.32
C ASP A 18 -26.47 20.46 9.79
N LEU A 19 -25.98 19.58 10.67
CA LEU A 19 -26.81 18.55 11.30
C LEU A 19 -27.92 19.18 12.16
N ARG A 20 -27.62 20.28 12.86
CA ARG A 20 -28.61 21.02 13.65
C ARG A 20 -29.69 21.62 12.76
N GLU A 21 -29.29 22.26 11.66
CA GLU A 21 -30.20 22.87 10.69
C GLU A 21 -31.12 21.83 10.05
N ARG A 22 -30.56 20.71 9.56
CA ARG A 22 -31.31 19.61 8.95
C ARG A 22 -32.33 18.97 9.89
N LEU A 23 -32.02 18.91 11.18
CA LEU A 23 -32.90 18.35 12.20
C LEU A 23 -33.86 19.39 12.81
N GLY A 24 -33.66 20.69 12.55
CA GLY A 24 -34.49 21.77 13.11
C GLY A 24 -34.41 21.88 14.64
N VAL A 25 -33.25 21.59 15.25
CA VAL A 25 -33.10 21.51 16.72
C VAL A 25 -32.17 22.57 17.31
N SER A 26 -32.21 22.77 18.62
CA SER A 26 -31.23 23.58 19.33
C SER A 26 -29.90 22.82 19.54
N PRO A 27 -28.77 23.51 19.82
CA PRO A 27 -27.49 22.84 20.11
C PRO A 27 -27.56 21.84 21.28
N ALA A 28 -28.29 22.19 22.35
CA ALA A 28 -28.48 21.32 23.51
C ALA A 28 -29.28 20.05 23.16
N THR A 29 -30.32 20.21 22.33
CA THR A 29 -31.10 19.07 21.83
C THR A 29 -30.25 18.17 20.92
N LEU A 30 -29.44 18.74 20.02
CA LEU A 30 -28.52 17.94 19.19
C LEU A 30 -27.54 17.14 20.03
N MET A 31 -26.92 17.75 21.05
CA MET A 31 -25.98 17.06 21.94
C MET A 31 -26.65 15.86 22.65
N ARG A 32 -27.89 16.03 23.12
CA ARG A 32 -28.68 14.93 23.69
C ARG A 32 -28.95 13.85 22.65
N MET A 33 -29.43 14.21 21.46
CA MET A 33 -29.74 13.24 20.40
C MET A 33 -28.51 12.45 19.95
N VAL A 34 -27.33 13.09 19.86
CA VAL A 34 -26.08 12.40 19.53
C VAL A 34 -25.69 11.41 20.62
N ARG A 35 -25.81 11.79 21.90
CA ARG A 35 -25.54 10.88 23.03
C ARG A 35 -26.52 9.71 23.04
N ASP A 36 -27.80 9.98 22.80
CA ASP A 36 -28.86 8.97 22.80
C ASP A 36 -28.76 8.04 21.57
N ALA A 37 -28.18 8.50 20.46
CA ALA A 37 -27.85 7.68 19.28
C ALA A 37 -26.73 6.66 19.55
N GLY A 38 -26.00 6.79 20.65
CA GLY A 38 -25.06 5.79 21.14
C GLY A 38 -23.65 5.89 20.54
N PRO A 39 -22.79 4.88 20.81
CA PRO A 39 -21.35 4.93 20.53
C PRO A 39 -20.99 4.89 19.04
N ASP A 40 -21.96 4.54 18.18
CA ASP A 40 -21.77 4.51 16.73
C ASP A 40 -21.68 5.92 16.13
N VAL A 41 -22.25 6.93 16.78
CA VAL A 41 -22.08 8.32 16.37
C VAL A 41 -20.79 8.85 16.97
N MET A 42 -19.81 9.10 16.12
CA MET A 42 -18.53 9.66 16.52
C MET A 42 -18.46 11.17 16.30
N ARG A 43 -17.75 11.85 17.21
CA ARG A 43 -17.40 13.25 17.09
C ARG A 43 -16.01 13.41 16.50
N ILE A 44 -15.87 14.28 15.52
CA ILE A 44 -14.60 14.65 14.86
C ILE A 44 -14.35 16.14 15.15
N GLY A 45 -13.11 16.49 15.51
CA GLY A 45 -12.74 17.87 15.84
C GLY A 45 -13.36 18.39 17.16
N ARG A 46 -13.28 19.71 17.36
CA ARG A 46 -13.75 20.41 18.57
C ARG A 46 -14.28 21.81 18.23
N GLY A 47 -15.10 22.37 19.13
CA GLY A 47 -15.62 23.73 19.02
C GLY A 47 -16.39 23.96 17.71
N ARG A 48 -16.12 25.07 17.01
CA ARG A 48 -16.75 25.41 15.72
C ARG A 48 -16.47 24.40 14.59
N ALA A 49 -15.37 23.64 14.68
CA ALA A 49 -15.00 22.64 13.69
C ALA A 49 -15.60 21.25 14.00
N THR A 50 -16.49 21.14 14.99
CA THR A 50 -17.10 19.86 15.37
C THR A 50 -17.91 19.30 14.22
N GLN A 51 -17.60 18.06 13.86
CA GLN A 51 -18.34 17.25 12.90
C GLN A 51 -18.81 15.96 13.58
N TYR A 52 -19.86 15.36 13.04
CA TYR A 52 -20.35 14.05 13.45
C TYR A 52 -20.35 13.09 12.28
N ALA A 53 -20.12 11.82 12.57
CA ALA A 53 -20.12 10.75 11.59
C ALA A 53 -20.69 9.46 12.21
N LEU A 54 -21.22 8.57 11.37
CA LEU A 54 -21.72 7.27 11.79
C LEU A 54 -20.70 6.19 11.45
N ARG A 55 -20.22 5.46 12.46
CA ARG A 55 -19.27 4.36 12.33
C ARG A 55 -19.90 3.19 11.57
N GLN A 56 -19.12 2.57 10.70
CA GLN A 56 -19.53 1.37 9.97
C GLN A 56 -19.18 0.11 10.77
N ALA A 57 -20.19 -0.69 11.12
CA ALA A 57 -19.95 -2.03 11.69
C ALA A 57 -19.66 -3.05 10.57
N TRP A 58 -18.70 -3.94 10.81
CA TRP A 58 -18.32 -4.98 9.86
C TRP A 58 -18.52 -6.36 10.50
N PRO A 59 -19.23 -7.31 9.86
CA PRO A 59 -19.52 -8.62 10.46
C PRO A 59 -18.30 -9.47 10.82
N ASN A 60 -17.18 -9.27 10.11
CA ASN A 60 -15.96 -10.09 10.24
C ASN A 60 -14.77 -9.34 10.86
N LEU A 61 -15.01 -8.16 11.47
CA LEU A 61 -13.98 -7.39 12.15
C LEU A 61 -14.50 -6.96 13.52
N ASP A 62 -13.62 -7.00 14.53
CA ASP A 62 -13.97 -6.68 15.93
C ASP A 62 -14.36 -5.22 16.14
N GLY A 63 -14.18 -4.37 15.12
CA GLY A 63 -14.61 -2.99 15.16
C GLY A 63 -14.49 -2.26 13.83
N SER A 64 -14.86 -0.98 13.89
CA SER A 64 -14.75 -0.01 12.80
C SER A 64 -13.45 0.79 12.85
N ARG A 65 -12.57 0.50 13.82
CA ARG A 65 -11.36 1.24 14.14
C ARG A 65 -10.14 0.38 13.86
N PHE A 66 -9.16 0.97 13.22
CA PHE A 66 -7.93 0.33 12.83
C PHE A 66 -6.77 1.20 13.33
N PRO A 67 -6.11 0.80 14.43
CA PRO A 67 -4.89 1.45 14.87
C PRO A 67 -3.87 1.48 13.74
N LEU A 68 -3.17 2.59 13.58
CA LEU A 68 -2.07 2.72 12.66
C LEU A 68 -0.78 2.86 13.43
N VAL A 69 0.19 2.01 13.08
CA VAL A 69 1.55 2.08 13.60
C VAL A 69 2.48 2.45 12.47
N ARG A 70 3.28 3.50 12.68
CA ARG A 70 4.37 3.86 11.78
C ARG A 70 5.66 3.25 12.28
N VAL A 71 6.39 2.59 11.41
CA VAL A 71 7.76 2.14 11.67
C VAL A 71 8.72 3.21 11.16
N THR A 72 9.56 3.76 12.04
CA THR A 72 10.54 4.78 11.67
C THR A 72 11.72 4.19 10.89
N GLU A 73 12.58 5.03 10.32
CA GLU A 73 13.82 4.60 9.66
C GLU A 73 14.77 3.86 10.62
N ASN A 74 14.70 4.16 11.92
CA ASN A 74 15.46 3.47 12.96
C ASN A 74 14.83 2.13 13.40
N GLY A 75 13.68 1.75 12.81
CA GLY A 75 12.97 0.51 13.14
C GLY A 75 12.11 0.59 14.40
N THR A 76 11.84 1.80 14.90
CA THR A 76 10.97 2.02 16.07
C THR A 76 9.52 2.10 15.64
N ALA A 77 8.62 1.45 16.37
CA ALA A 77 7.18 1.58 16.19
C ALA A 77 6.65 2.80 16.94
N VAL A 78 5.95 3.70 16.25
CA VAL A 78 5.29 4.87 16.83
C VAL A 78 3.82 4.90 16.42
N SER A 79 2.94 5.40 17.29
CA SER A 79 1.54 5.55 16.93
C SER A 79 1.40 6.57 15.80
N ALA A 80 0.67 6.19 14.76
CA ALA A 80 0.25 7.06 13.68
C ALA A 80 -1.25 7.43 13.80
N GLY A 81 -1.89 7.14 14.94
CA GLY A 81 -3.31 7.36 15.15
C GLY A 81 -4.17 6.14 14.79
N GLU A 82 -5.40 6.39 14.35
CA GLU A 82 -6.34 5.33 13.95
C GLU A 82 -7.18 5.76 12.75
N VAL A 83 -7.53 4.81 11.88
CA VAL A 83 -8.53 4.99 10.84
C VAL A 83 -9.84 4.39 11.29
N THR A 84 -10.92 5.18 11.23
CA THR A 84 -12.28 4.68 11.44
C THR A 84 -13.05 4.66 10.12
N THR A 85 -13.67 3.53 9.78
CA THR A 85 -14.60 3.45 8.64
C THR A 85 -16.01 3.92 8.99
N LEU A 86 -16.66 4.60 8.06
CA LEU A 86 -17.96 5.25 8.24
C LEU A 86 -18.99 4.68 7.25
N VAL A 87 -20.28 4.73 7.65
CA VAL A 87 -21.39 4.15 6.87
C VAL A 87 -21.50 4.72 5.46
N ALA A 88 -21.18 6.00 5.31
CA ALA A 88 -21.24 6.71 4.03
C ALA A 88 -20.09 6.38 3.06
N ARG A 89 -19.43 5.23 3.23
CA ARG A 89 -18.23 4.83 2.45
C ARG A 89 -17.12 5.88 2.55
N GLN A 90 -16.96 6.43 3.75
CA GLN A 90 -15.91 7.38 4.09
C GLN A 90 -15.04 6.77 5.19
N SER A 91 -13.87 7.35 5.40
CA SER A 91 -13.05 7.06 6.57
C SER A 91 -12.58 8.35 7.22
N VAL A 92 -12.20 8.26 8.50
CA VAL A 92 -11.58 9.37 9.21
C VAL A 92 -10.30 8.90 9.90
N TRP A 93 -9.22 9.64 9.69
CA TRP A 93 -7.94 9.44 10.36
C TRP A 93 -7.86 10.34 11.60
N MET A 94 -7.88 9.73 12.79
CA MET A 94 -7.78 10.40 14.08
C MET A 94 -6.34 10.33 14.63
N PRO A 95 -5.86 11.33 15.40
CA PRO A 95 -6.61 12.48 15.91
C PRO A 95 -6.69 13.68 14.96
N ALA A 96 -6.04 13.61 13.79
CA ALA A 96 -6.03 14.71 12.81
C ALA A 96 -7.44 15.12 12.36
N GLY A 97 -8.38 14.18 12.34
CA GLY A 97 -9.76 14.40 11.89
C GLY A 97 -9.88 14.51 10.38
N THR A 98 -8.90 13.98 9.63
CA THR A 98 -8.89 13.99 8.17
C THR A 98 -9.90 13.00 7.63
N VAL A 99 -10.92 13.50 6.91
CA VAL A 99 -11.96 12.68 6.28
C VAL A 99 -11.55 12.37 4.85
N SER A 100 -11.68 11.11 4.44
CA SER A 100 -11.47 10.64 3.07
C SER A 100 -12.74 9.99 2.52
N ASN A 101 -12.96 10.16 1.22
CA ASN A 101 -13.97 9.38 0.48
C ASN A 101 -13.34 8.02 0.15
N GLY A 102 -13.78 6.97 0.85
CA GLY A 102 -13.07 5.70 0.93
C GLY A 102 -11.97 5.68 1.98
N LEU A 103 -10.91 4.92 1.74
CA LEU A 103 -9.72 4.85 2.62
C LEU A 103 -8.74 6.00 2.38
N PRO A 104 -7.87 6.33 3.37
CA PRO A 104 -6.75 7.23 3.15
C PRO A 104 -5.85 6.71 2.04
N ILE A 105 -5.29 7.64 1.27
CA ILE A 105 -4.56 7.35 0.05
C ILE A 105 -3.36 6.43 0.29
N GLU A 106 -2.71 6.56 1.45
CA GLU A 106 -1.59 5.75 1.90
C GLU A 106 -1.98 4.27 2.00
N LEU A 107 -3.18 3.98 2.49
CA LEU A 107 -3.66 2.60 2.64
C LEU A 107 -4.16 2.03 1.31
N VAL A 108 -4.80 2.87 0.48
CA VAL A 108 -5.26 2.45 -0.86
C VAL A 108 -4.07 2.09 -1.74
N ASP A 109 -3.00 2.87 -1.70
CA ASP A 109 -1.81 2.65 -2.53
C ASP A 109 -1.01 1.42 -2.09
N GLN A 110 -0.93 1.16 -0.78
CA GLN A 110 -0.20 0.04 -0.19
C GLN A 110 -1.01 -1.27 -0.14
N ARG A 111 -2.24 -1.27 -0.68
CA ARG A 111 -3.12 -2.44 -0.67
C ARG A 111 -2.51 -3.66 -1.38
N PRO A 112 -2.98 -4.88 -1.05
CA PRO A 112 -2.66 -6.07 -1.82
C PRO A 112 -2.94 -5.90 -3.32
N SER A 113 -1.91 -6.12 -4.14
CA SER A 113 -1.98 -5.95 -5.59
C SER A 113 -1.06 -6.91 -6.36
N GLY A 114 -1.29 -7.04 -7.67
CA GLY A 114 -0.48 -7.87 -8.57
C GLY A 114 -0.46 -9.36 -8.21
N PHE A 115 0.68 -10.00 -8.46
CA PHE A 115 0.93 -11.42 -8.22
C PHE A 115 0.66 -11.81 -6.77
N LEU A 116 1.26 -11.10 -5.81
CA LEU A 116 1.12 -11.44 -4.39
C LEU A 116 -0.30 -11.17 -3.88
N GLY A 117 -0.93 -10.07 -4.32
CA GLY A 117 -2.32 -9.80 -3.99
C GLY A 117 -3.29 -10.86 -4.51
N ARG A 118 -3.10 -11.39 -5.72
CA ARG A 118 -3.97 -12.43 -6.28
C ARG A 118 -3.90 -13.76 -5.53
N HIS A 119 -2.72 -14.13 -5.05
CA HIS A 119 -2.56 -15.34 -4.25
C HIS A 119 -3.01 -15.14 -2.80
N PHE A 120 -2.98 -13.90 -2.30
CA PHE A 120 -3.30 -13.58 -0.91
C PHE A 120 -4.65 -14.14 -0.44
N ALA A 121 -5.72 -13.97 -1.22
CA ALA A 121 -7.05 -14.48 -0.84
C ALA A 121 -7.08 -16.01 -0.71
N ALA A 122 -6.34 -16.72 -1.57
CA ALA A 122 -6.26 -18.18 -1.55
C ALA A 122 -5.41 -18.66 -0.36
N ILE A 123 -4.30 -17.98 -0.07
CA ILE A 123 -3.38 -18.30 1.05
C ILE A 123 -4.07 -18.08 2.39
N HIS A 124 -4.86 -17.02 2.50
CA HIS A 124 -5.53 -16.61 3.71
C HIS A 124 -7.05 -16.81 3.59
N ALA A 125 -7.46 -18.05 3.30
CA ALA A 125 -8.86 -18.43 3.20
C ALA A 125 -9.65 -18.16 4.50
N ASP A 126 -8.96 -18.10 5.64
CA ASP A 126 -9.51 -17.68 6.95
C ASP A 126 -10.11 -16.27 6.92
N LEU A 127 -9.61 -15.39 6.04
CA LEU A 127 -10.08 -14.01 5.89
C LEU A 127 -11.34 -13.88 5.04
N ARG A 128 -11.75 -14.95 4.33
CA ARG A 128 -12.96 -14.99 3.48
C ARG A 128 -13.03 -13.82 2.47
N LEU A 129 -11.89 -13.47 1.89
CA LEU A 129 -11.77 -12.37 0.92
C LEU A 129 -12.28 -12.79 -0.46
N PRO A 130 -12.82 -11.86 -1.27
CA PRO A 130 -13.15 -12.14 -2.66
C PRO A 130 -11.92 -12.64 -3.42
N PRO A 131 -12.07 -13.64 -4.31
CA PRO A 131 -10.94 -14.23 -5.02
C PRO A 131 -10.29 -13.27 -6.02
N ARG A 132 -11.05 -12.33 -6.59
CA ARG A 132 -10.52 -11.32 -7.52
C ARG A 132 -10.28 -10.01 -6.79
N LEU A 133 -9.07 -9.45 -6.94
CA LEU A 133 -8.71 -8.15 -6.38
C LEU A 133 -9.65 -7.01 -6.81
N ALA A 134 -10.20 -7.07 -8.03
CA ALA A 134 -11.14 -6.06 -8.52
C ALA A 134 -12.46 -6.01 -7.75
N ASP A 135 -12.80 -7.08 -7.01
CA ASP A 135 -14.01 -7.16 -6.19
C ASP A 135 -13.75 -6.69 -4.74
N TRP A 136 -12.51 -6.32 -4.41
CA TRP A 136 -12.17 -5.87 -3.06
C TRP A 136 -12.64 -4.46 -2.81
N SER A 137 -13.63 -4.34 -1.93
CA SER A 137 -13.96 -3.07 -1.25
C SER A 137 -12.91 -2.66 -0.20
N ASP A 138 -13.00 -1.43 0.28
CA ASP A 138 -12.22 -0.90 1.41
C ASP A 138 -12.24 -1.79 2.65
N HIS A 139 -13.37 -2.47 2.91
CA HIS A 139 -13.48 -3.44 3.98
C HIS A 139 -12.54 -4.63 3.80
N HIS A 140 -12.47 -5.18 2.59
CA HIS A 140 -11.59 -6.30 2.27
C HIS A 140 -10.12 -5.88 2.36
N ILE A 141 -9.80 -4.67 1.88
CA ILE A 141 -8.45 -4.10 2.00
C ILE A 141 -8.06 -3.98 3.47
N LEU A 142 -8.91 -3.36 4.31
CA LEU A 142 -8.63 -3.23 5.74
C LEU A 142 -8.55 -4.57 6.45
N SER A 143 -9.43 -5.54 6.15
CA SER A 143 -9.37 -6.87 6.74
C SER A 143 -8.04 -7.58 6.41
N ALA A 144 -7.61 -7.51 5.15
CA ALA A 144 -6.34 -8.06 4.72
C ALA A 144 -5.14 -7.37 5.42
N MET A 145 -5.11 -6.04 5.39
CA MET A 145 -4.03 -5.26 5.98
C MET A 145 -4.01 -5.33 7.51
N SER A 146 -5.16 -5.47 8.16
CA SER A 146 -5.24 -5.48 9.63
C SER A 146 -4.81 -6.81 10.22
N ARG A 147 -4.96 -7.91 9.47
CA ARG A 147 -4.71 -9.28 9.97
C ARG A 147 -3.44 -9.92 9.43
N ARG A 148 -2.98 -9.54 8.23
CA ARG A 148 -1.78 -10.07 7.57
C ARG A 148 -0.96 -8.98 6.88
N GLY A 149 -0.89 -7.81 7.52
CA GLY A 149 -0.22 -6.63 6.99
C GLY A 149 1.10 -6.24 7.63
N GLU A 150 1.79 -7.21 8.21
CA GLU A 150 3.08 -7.01 8.85
C GLU A 150 4.17 -6.51 7.91
N ASP A 151 4.13 -6.78 6.59
CA ASP A 151 5.21 -6.43 5.65
C ASP A 151 4.76 -5.93 4.26
N TRP A 152 3.79 -4.99 4.26
CA TRP A 152 3.40 -4.24 3.05
C TRP A 152 4.37 -3.10 2.70
N PRO A 153 4.31 -2.53 1.47
CA PRO A 153 5.16 -1.42 1.08
C PRO A 153 4.95 -0.20 1.97
N GLY A 154 5.98 0.63 2.08
CA GLY A 154 5.93 1.83 2.92
C GLY A 154 6.19 1.51 4.39
N ASN A 155 5.72 2.39 5.27
CA ASN A 155 6.05 2.37 6.70
C ASN A 155 4.87 2.25 7.66
N LEU A 156 3.65 2.07 7.15
CA LEU A 156 2.46 1.90 7.97
C LEU A 156 2.12 0.43 8.17
N ILE A 157 1.69 0.10 9.37
CA ILE A 157 1.08 -1.18 9.74
C ILE A 157 -0.31 -0.87 10.25
N VAL A 158 -1.29 -1.60 9.73
CA VAL A 158 -2.70 -1.44 10.07
C VAL A 158 -3.08 -2.52 11.08
N GLY A 159 -3.78 -2.16 12.16
CA GLY A 159 -4.36 -3.10 13.12
C GLY A 159 -3.37 -3.75 14.09
N ASP A 160 -3.90 -4.15 15.24
CA ASP A 160 -3.12 -4.75 16.32
C ASP A 160 -2.57 -6.13 15.96
N GLU A 161 -3.33 -6.94 15.20
CA GLU A 161 -2.90 -8.28 14.80
C GLU A 161 -1.66 -8.23 13.89
N SER A 162 -1.67 -7.38 12.86
CA SER A 162 -0.52 -7.22 11.97
C SER A 162 0.66 -6.56 12.68
N PHE A 163 0.41 -5.67 13.63
CA PHE A 163 1.46 -5.12 14.47
C PHE A 163 2.11 -6.19 15.35
N ALA A 164 1.32 -7.04 16.00
CA ALA A 164 1.83 -8.16 16.78
C ALA A 164 2.64 -9.15 15.92
N ARG A 165 2.16 -9.44 14.71
CA ARG A 165 2.92 -10.24 13.72
C ARG A 165 4.25 -9.60 13.38
N TRP A 166 4.26 -8.29 13.10
CA TRP A 166 5.50 -7.56 12.84
C TRP A 166 6.47 -7.55 14.02
N GLN A 167 5.96 -7.48 15.25
CA GLN A 167 6.80 -7.60 16.45
C GLN A 167 7.43 -8.99 16.56
N ALA A 168 6.66 -10.04 16.25
CA ALA A 168 7.08 -11.43 16.26
C ALA A 168 7.90 -11.86 15.04
N LEU A 169 8.06 -11.01 14.02
CA LEU A 169 8.92 -11.30 12.87
C LEU A 169 10.37 -11.45 13.34
N GLU A 170 10.81 -12.70 13.43
CA GLU A 170 12.21 -13.03 13.60
C GLU A 170 12.94 -12.74 12.29
N SER A 171 14.00 -11.95 12.38
CA SER A 171 14.93 -11.74 11.28
C SER A 171 15.78 -13.00 11.11
N VAL A 172 15.22 -14.03 10.47
CA VAL A 172 15.99 -15.22 10.09
C VAL A 172 16.85 -14.84 8.88
N PRO A 173 18.18 -14.66 9.05
CA PRO A 173 19.04 -14.29 7.95
C PRO A 173 19.02 -15.44 6.93
N ARG A 174 18.72 -15.10 5.67
CA ARG A 174 18.81 -16.06 4.57
C ARG A 174 20.03 -15.75 3.73
N THR A 175 20.43 -16.73 2.95
CA THR A 175 21.49 -16.62 1.96
C THR A 175 20.90 -16.76 0.57
N ARG A 176 21.67 -16.35 -0.45
CA ARG A 176 21.27 -16.51 -1.86
C ARG A 176 21.12 -17.99 -2.27
N ASN A 177 21.70 -18.91 -1.50
CA ASN A 177 21.51 -20.36 -1.70
C ASN A 177 20.10 -20.84 -1.35
N ASP A 178 19.34 -20.07 -0.55
CA ASP A 178 17.96 -20.39 -0.20
C ASP A 178 16.97 -20.04 -1.33
N TYR A 179 17.38 -19.24 -2.32
CA TYR A 179 16.49 -18.69 -3.35
C TYR A 179 15.71 -19.74 -4.13
N PRO A 180 16.29 -20.89 -4.55
CA PRO A 180 15.52 -21.94 -5.22
C PRO A 180 14.35 -22.44 -4.35
N ALA A 181 14.57 -22.69 -3.06
CA ALA A 181 13.52 -23.17 -2.18
C ALA A 181 12.43 -22.11 -1.95
N LEU A 182 12.82 -20.84 -1.82
CA LEU A 182 11.88 -19.72 -1.67
C LEU A 182 11.04 -19.50 -2.95
N ALA A 183 11.65 -19.67 -4.13
CA ALA A 183 10.97 -19.61 -5.42
C ALA A 183 9.93 -20.73 -5.57
N GLU A 184 10.30 -21.98 -5.27
CA GLU A 184 9.37 -23.11 -5.28
C GLU A 184 8.22 -22.93 -4.28
N ALA A 185 8.52 -22.49 -3.06
CA ALA A 185 7.50 -22.17 -2.07
C ALA A 185 6.53 -21.10 -2.58
N THR A 186 7.05 -20.05 -3.23
CA THR A 186 6.23 -18.99 -3.83
C THR A 186 5.31 -19.53 -4.93
N ILE A 187 5.82 -20.38 -5.82
CA ILE A 187 5.00 -21.01 -6.88
C ILE A 187 3.92 -21.91 -6.28
N ALA A 188 4.25 -22.67 -5.23
CA ALA A 188 3.33 -23.54 -4.52
C ALA A 188 2.27 -22.78 -3.69
N GLY A 189 2.22 -21.45 -3.76
CA GLY A 189 1.28 -20.63 -2.99
C GLY A 189 1.68 -20.44 -1.53
N HIS A 190 2.96 -20.57 -1.20
CA HIS A 190 3.51 -20.33 0.14
C HIS A 190 4.60 -19.24 0.10
N PRO A 191 4.32 -18.01 -0.40
CA PRO A 191 5.33 -16.97 -0.49
C PRO A 191 5.89 -16.65 0.91
N PRO A 192 7.21 -16.78 1.13
CA PRO A 192 7.83 -16.45 2.40
C PRO A 192 8.05 -14.93 2.49
N GLY A 193 7.25 -14.24 3.29
CA GLY A 193 7.46 -12.83 3.67
C GLY A 193 7.43 -11.78 2.53
N SER A 194 7.02 -10.56 2.88
CA SER A 194 6.88 -9.37 2.01
C SER A 194 5.86 -9.46 0.87
N SER A 195 4.96 -8.47 0.85
CA SER A 195 4.02 -8.29 -0.25
C SER A 195 4.34 -7.02 -1.05
N ALA A 196 5.06 -7.15 -2.17
CA ALA A 196 5.24 -6.07 -3.14
C ALA A 196 4.34 -6.27 -4.39
N GLY A 197 3.75 -5.19 -4.91
CA GLY A 197 2.84 -5.23 -6.07
C GLY A 197 3.52 -5.63 -7.40
N GLY A 198 2.71 -5.95 -8.42
CA GLY A 198 3.14 -6.28 -9.81
C GLY A 198 2.96 -7.76 -10.20
N GLU A 199 2.88 -8.04 -11.51
CA GLU A 199 2.35 -9.31 -12.08
C GLU A 199 3.29 -10.52 -12.07
N ARG A 200 4.60 -10.31 -11.90
CA ARG A 200 5.61 -11.38 -12.01
C ARG A 200 5.86 -12.09 -10.66
N PRO A 201 6.17 -13.40 -10.66
CA PRO A 201 6.55 -14.13 -9.45
C PRO A 201 7.70 -13.45 -8.73
N LYS A 202 7.52 -13.26 -7.42
CA LYS A 202 8.50 -12.62 -6.55
C LYS A 202 8.26 -12.97 -5.09
N PHE A 203 9.30 -12.87 -4.28
CA PHE A 203 9.24 -12.96 -2.82
C PHE A 203 10.14 -11.90 -2.18
N GLY A 204 9.87 -11.53 -0.93
CA GLY A 204 10.84 -10.75 -0.17
C GLY A 204 11.73 -11.62 0.68
N VAL A 205 12.94 -11.16 0.95
CA VAL A 205 13.90 -11.88 1.77
C VAL A 205 14.89 -10.93 2.42
N LEU A 206 15.30 -11.21 3.65
CA LEU A 206 16.40 -10.50 4.28
C LEU A 206 17.71 -11.25 4.02
N VAL A 207 18.61 -10.61 3.28
CA VAL A 207 19.95 -11.14 2.94
C VAL A 207 20.98 -10.07 3.25
N ASP A 208 22.06 -10.44 3.93
CA ASP A 208 23.13 -9.52 4.33
C ASP A 208 22.62 -8.28 5.09
N GLY A 209 21.61 -8.48 5.95
CA GLY A 209 20.98 -7.40 6.74
C GLY A 209 20.15 -6.41 5.92
N ARG A 210 19.84 -6.71 4.66
CA ARG A 210 19.08 -5.85 3.74
C ARG A 210 17.87 -6.57 3.18
N HIS A 211 16.77 -5.85 3.07
CA HIS A 211 15.54 -6.36 2.50
C HIS A 211 15.61 -6.35 0.98
N MET A 212 15.44 -7.51 0.39
CA MET A 212 15.42 -7.71 -1.05
C MET A 212 14.02 -8.08 -1.51
N LEU A 213 13.65 -7.61 -2.68
CA LEU A 213 12.54 -8.13 -3.46
C LEU A 213 13.13 -8.91 -4.63
N VAL A 214 12.96 -10.23 -4.62
CA VAL A 214 13.57 -11.13 -5.59
C VAL A 214 12.53 -11.53 -6.61
N LYS A 215 12.72 -11.11 -7.87
CA LYS A 215 11.95 -11.62 -9.01
C LYS A 215 12.71 -12.80 -9.62
N PHE A 216 12.02 -13.85 -10.04
CA PHE A 216 12.70 -15.05 -10.51
C PHE A 216 12.04 -15.67 -11.75
N ALA A 217 12.83 -16.44 -12.48
CA ALA A 217 12.41 -17.21 -13.64
C ALA A 217 13.14 -18.56 -13.63
N ALA A 218 12.43 -19.66 -13.92
CA ALA A 218 13.06 -20.95 -14.11
C ALA A 218 13.95 -20.90 -15.36
N ARG A 219 15.13 -21.54 -15.30
CA ARG A 219 16.08 -21.56 -16.42
C ARG A 219 15.53 -22.33 -17.63
N GLY A 220 14.65 -23.30 -17.38
CA GLY A 220 14.18 -24.26 -18.37
C GLY A 220 15.32 -25.08 -18.98
N GLY A 221 14.99 -25.94 -19.93
CA GLY A 221 16.02 -26.60 -20.74
C GLY A 221 16.65 -25.63 -21.73
N ALA A 222 17.78 -26.03 -22.33
CA ALA A 222 18.13 -25.45 -23.63
C ALA A 222 16.95 -25.67 -24.59
N ALA A 223 16.72 -24.94 -25.66
CA ALA A 223 15.46 -25.04 -26.45
C ALA A 223 14.15 -24.56 -25.79
N ASP A 224 14.03 -24.40 -24.46
CA ASP A 224 12.90 -23.68 -23.87
C ASP A 224 13.06 -22.17 -24.09
N ARG A 225 12.50 -21.68 -25.19
CA ARG A 225 12.58 -20.27 -25.59
C ARG A 225 11.79 -19.35 -24.66
N VAL A 226 10.75 -19.86 -24.00
CA VAL A 226 9.92 -19.07 -23.09
C VAL A 226 10.66 -18.84 -21.79
N ALA A 227 11.22 -19.89 -21.19
CA ALA A 227 12.04 -19.77 -19.99
C ALA A 227 13.24 -18.84 -20.20
N ARG A 228 13.95 -18.99 -21.33
CA ARG A 228 15.06 -18.10 -21.71
C ARG A 228 14.62 -16.65 -21.82
N ARG A 229 13.50 -16.36 -22.50
CA ARG A 229 12.98 -15.00 -22.63
C ARG A 229 12.72 -14.37 -21.26
N TRP A 230 12.17 -15.13 -20.31
CA TRP A 230 11.95 -14.62 -18.95
C TRP A 230 13.25 -14.34 -18.21
N CYS A 231 14.24 -15.21 -18.34
CA CYS A 231 15.58 -14.99 -17.82
C CYS A 231 16.23 -13.73 -18.42
N ASP A 232 16.16 -13.55 -19.73
CA ASP A 232 16.66 -12.37 -20.43
C ASP A 232 15.98 -11.08 -19.93
N LEU A 233 14.66 -11.13 -19.70
CA LEU A 233 13.93 -9.98 -19.16
C LEU A 233 14.38 -9.58 -17.74
N LEU A 234 14.84 -10.52 -16.91
CA LEU A 234 15.41 -10.19 -15.59
C LEU A 234 16.76 -9.44 -15.74
N ILE A 235 17.62 -9.89 -16.66
CA ILE A 235 18.88 -9.19 -16.98
C ILE A 235 18.61 -7.80 -17.54
N LEU A 236 17.70 -7.70 -18.52
CA LEU A 236 17.37 -6.42 -19.14
C LEU A 236 16.80 -5.42 -18.11
N GLU A 237 16.02 -5.89 -17.14
CA GLU A 237 15.55 -5.05 -16.04
C GLU A 237 16.72 -4.55 -15.16
N ALA A 238 17.67 -5.41 -14.79
CA ALA A 238 18.87 -4.99 -14.05
C ALA A 238 19.70 -3.95 -14.82
N LEU A 239 19.92 -4.18 -16.12
CA LEU A 239 20.68 -3.27 -16.97
C LEU A 239 19.96 -1.92 -17.12
N ALA A 240 18.63 -1.93 -17.28
CA ALA A 240 17.85 -0.70 -17.37
C ALA A 240 17.97 0.13 -16.08
N LEU A 241 17.86 -0.50 -14.90
CA LEU A 241 18.02 0.18 -13.61
C LEU A 241 19.45 0.69 -13.40
N LEU A 242 20.46 -0.07 -13.83
CA LEU A 242 21.86 0.39 -13.82
C LEU A 242 22.06 1.65 -14.68
N VAL A 243 21.47 1.69 -15.88
CA VAL A 243 21.53 2.88 -16.75
C VAL A 243 20.84 4.07 -16.10
N VAL A 244 19.66 3.88 -15.47
CA VAL A 244 18.97 4.95 -14.72
C VAL A 244 19.89 5.51 -13.62
N CYS A 245 20.50 4.66 -12.80
CA CYS A 245 21.45 5.05 -11.75
C CYS A 245 22.67 5.80 -12.32
N SER A 246 23.22 5.35 -13.45
CA SER A 246 24.38 6.00 -14.10
C SER A 246 24.09 7.42 -14.58
N ARG A 247 22.81 7.80 -14.70
CA ARG A 247 22.36 9.14 -15.06
C ARG A 247 21.99 10.01 -13.86
N GLY A 248 22.33 9.57 -12.64
CA GLY A 248 22.06 10.30 -11.40
C GLY A 248 20.59 10.29 -11.00
N ILE A 249 19.78 9.39 -11.57
CA ILE A 249 18.38 9.21 -11.19
C ILE A 249 18.30 8.02 -10.24
N SER A 250 17.61 8.20 -9.11
CA SER A 250 17.44 7.14 -8.12
C SER A 250 16.69 5.96 -8.71
N ALA A 251 17.26 4.76 -8.59
CA ALA A 251 16.63 3.50 -8.92
C ALA A 251 17.03 2.44 -7.88
N ALA A 252 16.26 1.35 -7.80
CA ALA A 252 16.60 0.25 -6.91
C ALA A 252 17.96 -0.36 -7.33
N ARG A 253 18.80 -0.67 -6.35
CA ARG A 253 20.04 -1.40 -6.60
C ARG A 253 19.70 -2.85 -6.88
N THR A 254 20.24 -3.38 -7.97
CA THR A 254 19.94 -4.75 -8.40
C THR A 254 21.17 -5.60 -8.57
N ASN A 255 21.01 -6.90 -8.35
CA ASN A 255 21.99 -7.92 -8.66
C ASN A 255 21.32 -9.11 -9.36
N ILE A 256 22.03 -9.76 -10.28
CA ILE A 256 21.58 -11.02 -10.88
C ILE A 256 22.24 -12.16 -10.11
N VAL A 257 21.40 -13.05 -9.59
CA VAL A 257 21.81 -14.27 -8.90
C VAL A 257 21.44 -15.44 -9.77
N GLU A 258 22.46 -16.16 -10.22
CA GLU A 258 22.28 -17.41 -10.93
C GLU A 258 22.27 -18.57 -9.94
N THR A 259 21.26 -19.43 -10.07
CA THR A 259 21.17 -20.69 -9.34
C THR A 259 21.06 -21.85 -10.35
N PRO A 260 21.20 -23.11 -9.92
CA PRO A 260 21.04 -24.25 -10.82
C PRO A 260 19.66 -24.34 -11.49
N SER A 261 18.59 -23.91 -10.81
CA SER A 261 17.20 -24.03 -11.31
C SER A 261 16.60 -22.70 -11.79
N HIS A 262 17.06 -21.57 -11.25
CA HIS A 262 16.46 -20.26 -11.49
C HIS A 262 17.49 -19.16 -11.78
N TRP A 263 17.04 -18.15 -12.52
CA TRP A 263 17.65 -16.82 -12.52
C TRP A 263 16.82 -15.90 -11.64
N CYS A 264 17.50 -15.13 -10.80
CA CYS A 264 16.88 -14.25 -9.84
C CYS A 264 17.42 -12.82 -10.01
N LEU A 265 16.51 -11.85 -10.17
CA LEU A 265 16.80 -10.44 -10.01
C LEU A 265 16.56 -10.06 -8.55
N GLU A 266 17.64 -9.90 -7.80
CA GLU A 266 17.62 -9.35 -6.45
C GLU A 266 17.55 -7.84 -6.56
N SER A 267 16.48 -7.22 -6.04
CA SER A 267 16.28 -5.77 -6.02
C SER A 267 16.18 -5.26 -4.60
N GLU A 268 17.08 -4.37 -4.18
CA GLU A 268 17.10 -3.82 -2.82
C GLU A 268 15.86 -2.94 -2.60
N ARG A 269 15.10 -3.23 -1.55
CA ARG A 269 13.90 -2.49 -1.20
C ARG A 269 14.27 -1.12 -0.65
N PHE A 270 13.94 -0.06 -1.38
CA PHE A 270 14.18 1.32 -0.97
C PHE A 270 13.18 1.85 0.06
N ASP A 271 12.11 1.10 0.38
CA ASP A 271 11.17 1.40 1.46
C ASP A 271 11.57 0.73 2.80
N ARG A 272 12.80 0.22 2.89
CA ARG A 272 13.36 -0.48 4.05
C ARG A 272 14.74 0.08 4.40
N VAL A 273 15.05 0.11 5.69
CA VAL A 273 16.35 0.58 6.23
C VAL A 273 16.85 -0.44 7.27
N GLY A 274 17.99 -1.06 6.98
CA GLY A 274 18.53 -2.14 7.82
C GLY A 274 17.52 -3.28 8.00
N VAL A 275 17.48 -3.87 9.21
CA VAL A 275 16.63 -5.03 9.49
C VAL A 275 15.17 -4.65 9.76
N ARG A 276 14.91 -3.52 10.44
CA ARG A 276 13.56 -3.15 10.91
C ARG A 276 13.04 -1.81 10.40
N GLY A 277 13.90 -0.92 9.94
CA GLY A 277 13.53 0.42 9.52
C GLY A 277 12.66 0.43 8.27
N ARG A 278 11.75 1.41 8.18
CA ARG A 278 10.86 1.59 7.01
C ARG A 278 10.77 3.05 6.62
N ILE A 279 10.58 3.29 5.33
CA ILE A 279 10.38 4.62 4.73
C ILE A 279 9.01 4.65 4.07
N ALA A 280 8.28 5.76 4.23
CA ALA A 280 7.00 5.96 3.57
C ALA A 280 7.19 6.20 2.07
N VAL A 281 6.40 5.49 1.26
CA VAL A 281 6.35 5.66 -0.18
C VAL A 281 4.91 5.77 -0.66
N LEU A 282 4.71 6.56 -1.72
CA LEU A 282 3.46 6.67 -2.47
C LEU A 282 3.74 6.52 -3.95
N SER A 283 2.92 5.76 -4.66
CA SER A 283 3.06 5.60 -6.10
C SER A 283 2.59 6.85 -6.86
N LEU A 284 2.99 6.98 -8.11
CA LEU A 284 2.43 8.00 -9.00
C LEU A 284 0.92 7.84 -9.15
N ALA A 285 0.40 6.61 -9.04
CA ALA A 285 -1.04 6.32 -9.08
C ALA A 285 -1.81 6.93 -7.90
N ALA A 286 -1.14 7.10 -6.76
CA ALA A 286 -1.72 7.77 -5.61
C ALA A 286 -1.79 9.29 -5.84
N ILE A 287 -0.74 9.89 -6.39
CA ILE A 287 -0.67 11.35 -6.46
C ILE A 287 -1.17 11.94 -7.79
N HIS A 288 -1.44 11.14 -8.81
CA HIS A 288 -1.92 11.60 -10.12
C HIS A 288 -3.26 10.96 -10.49
N ASP A 289 -4.23 11.79 -10.89
CA ASP A 289 -5.64 11.37 -11.03
C ASP A 289 -5.90 10.48 -12.27
N ASP A 290 -5.14 10.67 -13.35
CA ASP A 290 -5.35 9.94 -14.62
C ASP A 290 -4.29 8.85 -14.81
N LEU A 291 -4.68 7.59 -14.56
CA LEU A 291 -3.79 6.44 -14.68
C LEU A 291 -3.33 6.17 -16.12
N ALA A 292 -4.04 6.67 -17.14
CA ALA A 292 -3.72 6.47 -18.55
C ALA A 292 -2.66 7.45 -19.08
N ASP A 293 -2.38 8.52 -18.35
CA ASP A 293 -1.39 9.50 -18.76
C ASP A 293 0.03 8.92 -18.81
N ALA A 294 0.79 9.27 -19.84
CA ALA A 294 2.22 9.02 -19.85
C ALA A 294 2.89 9.73 -18.66
N TRP A 295 3.95 9.15 -18.10
CA TRP A 295 4.66 9.74 -16.96
C TRP A 295 5.14 11.16 -17.24
N ALA A 296 5.53 11.48 -18.48
CA ALA A 296 5.92 12.83 -18.84
C ALA A 296 4.77 13.84 -18.72
N ARG A 297 3.53 13.45 -19.03
CA ARG A 297 2.33 14.30 -18.87
C ARG A 297 1.98 14.46 -17.40
N ALA A 298 1.98 13.37 -16.63
CA ALA A 298 1.80 13.41 -15.18
C ALA A 298 2.83 14.36 -14.51
N ALA A 299 4.09 14.32 -14.94
CA ALA A 299 5.14 15.22 -14.46
C ALA A 299 4.82 16.71 -14.68
N VAL A 300 4.25 17.07 -15.84
CA VAL A 300 3.86 18.46 -16.16
C VAL A 300 2.70 18.90 -15.28
N LEU A 301 1.68 18.05 -15.14
CA LEU A 301 0.48 18.36 -14.35
C LEU A 301 0.79 18.49 -12.86
N LEU A 302 1.56 17.55 -12.30
CA LEU A 302 1.97 17.60 -10.89
C LEU A 302 2.85 18.80 -10.57
N ARG A 303 3.76 19.17 -11.49
CA ARG A 303 4.54 20.40 -11.38
C ARG A 303 3.66 21.64 -11.39
N GLY A 304 2.73 21.72 -12.35
CA GLY A 304 1.79 22.84 -12.47
C GLY A 304 0.91 23.01 -11.23
N ALA A 305 0.57 21.92 -10.55
CA ALA A 305 -0.17 21.91 -9.29
C ALA A 305 0.69 22.15 -8.03
N GLY A 306 2.01 22.33 -8.16
CA GLY A 306 2.93 22.50 -7.02
C GLY A 306 3.14 21.23 -6.18
N ARG A 307 2.76 20.07 -6.70
CA ARG A 307 2.87 18.76 -6.02
C ARG A 307 4.18 18.02 -6.33
N LEU A 308 4.94 18.52 -7.32
CA LEU A 308 6.24 17.96 -7.70
C LEU A 308 7.22 19.09 -8.05
N ALA A 309 8.42 19.05 -7.47
CA ALA A 309 9.47 20.01 -7.78
C ALA A 309 9.98 19.88 -9.23
N ASP A 310 10.56 20.96 -9.76
CA ASP A 310 11.09 21.03 -11.14
C ASP A 310 12.05 19.90 -11.48
N GLU A 311 12.92 19.55 -10.54
CA GLU A 311 13.88 18.46 -10.69
C GLU A 311 13.18 17.11 -10.74
N GLY A 312 12.22 16.85 -9.84
CA GLY A 312 11.41 15.63 -9.84
C GLY A 312 10.63 15.46 -11.14
N ALA A 313 10.04 16.55 -11.65
CA ALA A 313 9.34 16.53 -12.93
C ALA A 313 10.29 16.26 -14.11
N ARG A 314 11.52 16.79 -14.08
CA ARG A 314 12.54 16.52 -15.10
C ARG A 314 12.95 15.04 -15.10
N ARG A 315 13.19 14.46 -13.93
CA ARG A 315 13.53 13.04 -13.78
C ARG A 315 12.41 12.14 -14.29
N LEU A 316 11.16 12.45 -13.93
CA LEU A 316 10.01 11.66 -14.38
C LEU A 316 9.82 11.69 -15.90
N ARG A 317 9.99 12.85 -16.54
CA ARG A 317 9.99 12.96 -18.02
C ARG A 317 11.13 12.16 -18.66
N TRP A 318 12.31 12.20 -18.04
CA TRP A 318 13.45 11.43 -18.52
C TRP A 318 13.18 9.93 -18.45
N LEU A 319 12.61 9.44 -17.33
CA LEU A 319 12.25 8.04 -17.14
C LEU A 319 11.22 7.57 -18.18
N ASP A 320 10.23 8.41 -18.51
CA ASP A 320 9.25 8.10 -19.55
C ASP A 320 9.90 7.93 -20.93
N ALA A 321 10.76 8.89 -21.32
CA ALA A 321 11.49 8.85 -22.58
C ALA A 321 12.45 7.65 -22.65
N PHE A 322 13.20 7.40 -21.58
CA PHE A 322 14.08 6.24 -21.49
C PHE A 322 13.31 4.94 -21.62
N GLY A 323 12.21 4.78 -20.87
CA GLY A 323 11.34 3.61 -20.93
C GLY A 323 10.78 3.37 -22.33
N ALA A 324 10.40 4.44 -23.05
CA ALA A 324 9.97 4.34 -24.44
C ALA A 324 11.09 3.86 -25.38
N LEU A 325 12.30 4.41 -25.24
CA LEU A 325 13.45 4.08 -26.10
C LEU A 325 13.94 2.63 -25.94
N ILE A 326 13.83 2.06 -24.74
CA ILE A 326 14.20 0.65 -24.50
C ILE A 326 13.04 -0.32 -24.78
N GLY A 327 11.91 0.16 -25.29
CA GLY A 327 10.74 -0.66 -25.59
C GLY A 327 10.03 -1.20 -24.35
N ASN A 328 10.14 -0.55 -23.18
CA ASN A 328 9.37 -0.93 -22.00
C ASN A 328 7.90 -0.57 -22.21
N THR A 329 7.05 -1.53 -22.57
CA THR A 329 5.62 -1.29 -22.81
C THR A 329 4.78 -1.25 -21.53
N ASP A 330 5.35 -1.57 -20.37
CA ASP A 330 4.65 -1.66 -19.09
C ASP A 330 4.95 -0.44 -18.22
N ARG A 331 4.62 0.76 -18.71
CA ARG A 331 4.86 2.04 -18.01
C ARG A 331 3.61 2.56 -17.32
N HIS A 332 3.07 1.80 -16.37
CA HIS A 332 1.93 2.23 -15.57
C HIS A 332 2.35 3.05 -14.34
N GLN A 333 1.43 3.83 -13.76
CA GLN A 333 1.74 4.75 -12.66
C GLN A 333 2.31 4.05 -11.40
N TYR A 334 1.95 2.80 -11.13
CA TYR A 334 2.49 2.05 -9.97
C TYR A 334 3.99 1.69 -10.06
N ASN A 335 4.66 1.95 -11.20
CA ASN A 335 6.10 1.69 -11.35
C ASN A 335 6.98 2.86 -10.91
N ILE A 336 6.37 4.01 -10.59
CA ILE A 336 7.05 5.19 -10.07
C ILE A 336 6.57 5.42 -8.64
N LEU A 337 7.52 5.60 -7.73
CA LEU A 337 7.28 5.83 -6.31
C LEU A 337 7.98 7.12 -5.86
N PHE A 338 7.35 7.80 -4.91
CA PHE A 338 7.82 9.02 -4.27
C PHE A 338 7.98 8.75 -2.78
N PHE A 339 9.05 9.25 -2.18
CA PHE A 339 9.15 9.35 -0.73
C PHE A 339 8.21 10.46 -0.25
N THR A 340 7.48 10.23 0.84
CA THR A 340 6.52 11.22 1.35
C THR A 340 7.18 12.27 2.25
N GLU A 341 8.40 12.00 2.70
CA GLU A 341 9.23 12.85 3.54
C GLU A 341 10.65 12.80 2.97
N GLY A 342 11.29 13.97 2.78
CA GLY A 342 12.59 14.13 2.09
C GLY A 342 12.49 14.78 0.72
#